data_AF-A0A225SU89-F1
#
_entry.id   AF-A0A225SU89-F1
#
_cell.length_a   1.000
_cell.length_b   1.000
_cell.length_c   1.000
_cell.angle_alpha   90.00
_cell.angle_beta   90.00
_cell.angle_gamma   90.00
#
_symmetry.space_group_name_H-M   'P 1'
#
loop_
_entity.id
_entity.type
_entity.pdbx_description
1 polymer ?
#
loop_
_entity_poly.entity_id
_entity_poly.type
_entity_poly.pdbx_seq_one_letter_code
_entity_poly.pdbx_strand_id
1 'polypeptide(L)'
;MSKNKNERLLTPTFDKKGNPEWKSTLSSPDDSCAVCHMIPDRIIPVIFVPGVMGSNLKGTGNAGDISWRLDSVRSMSPWLSRGAALRKKYLAPQKMVVDDDGARPDGTAQHDEELKRRGWGEVGAMSYGDFLVWLENALNDFVNTKGGPRDLLINKVLGSMKSDDALLKEQVALSYRYRFPVHACGYNWLDSNDASAEQLKQRINAVITRYKQEKKRCEKVILVTHSMGGFAHYAHAPAHSDPIISLLQENY
;
A
#
# COMPACT_ATOMS: atom_id res chain seq x y z
N MET A 1 -12.97 33.49 31.97
CA MET A 1 -12.77 34.21 30.68
C MET A 1 -11.80 33.41 29.84
N SER A 2 -12.31 32.61 28.90
CA SER A 2 -11.47 31.84 27.97
C SER A 2 -11.00 32.81 26.87
N LYS A 3 -9.74 33.25 26.92
CA LYS A 3 -9.12 33.87 25.74
C LYS A 3 -9.04 32.77 24.68
N ASN A 4 -9.80 32.90 23.59
CA ASN A 4 -9.54 32.14 22.37
C ASN A 4 -8.09 32.43 21.97
N LYS A 5 -7.17 31.51 22.27
CA LYS A 5 -5.83 31.54 21.68
C LYS A 5 -6.03 31.36 20.18
N ASN A 6 -5.39 32.21 19.37
CA ASN A 6 -5.39 32.05 17.92
C ASN A 6 -4.55 30.80 17.60
N GLU A 7 -5.17 29.63 17.54
CA GLU A 7 -4.49 28.39 17.22
C GLU A 7 -4.28 28.30 15.70
N ARG A 8 -3.02 28.08 15.31
CA ARG A 8 -2.62 27.84 13.93
C ARG A 8 -2.24 26.38 13.79
N LEU A 9 -3.12 25.59 13.18
CA LEU A 9 -2.85 24.19 12.92
C LEU A 9 -1.77 24.03 11.84
N LEU A 10 -0.69 23.32 12.18
CA LEU A 10 0.34 22.94 11.22
C LEU A 10 -0.05 21.60 10.58
N THR A 11 -0.31 21.64 9.27
CA THR A 11 -0.57 20.43 8.50
C THR A 11 0.73 19.64 8.35
N PRO A 12 0.77 18.35 8.71
CA PRO A 12 1.95 17.53 8.54
C PRO A 12 2.28 17.33 7.06
N THR A 13 3.54 17.45 6.70
CA THR A 13 4.12 16.98 5.44
C THR A 13 4.94 15.72 5.71
N PHE A 14 5.46 15.05 4.67
CA PHE A 14 6.32 13.88 4.84
C PHE A 14 7.67 14.07 4.15
N ASP A 15 8.73 13.58 4.78
CA ASP A 15 10.07 13.52 4.18
C ASP A 15 10.18 12.40 3.13
N LYS A 16 11.33 12.30 2.47
CA LYS A 16 11.62 11.23 1.48
C LYS A 16 11.64 9.81 2.07
N LYS A 17 11.62 9.67 3.39
CA LYS A 17 11.55 8.39 4.12
C LYS A 17 10.15 8.13 4.68
N GLY A 18 9.17 9.00 4.38
CA GLY A 18 7.81 8.91 4.91
C GLY A 18 7.69 9.26 6.40
N ASN A 19 8.64 9.97 7.00
CA ASN A 19 8.50 10.53 8.35
C ASN A 19 7.74 11.85 8.31
N PRO A 20 6.87 12.12 9.31
CA PRO A 20 6.12 13.35 9.37
C PRO A 20 7.04 14.54 9.71
N GLU A 21 6.83 15.66 9.02
CA GLU A 21 7.50 16.93 9.22
C GLU A 21 6.46 18.04 9.38
N TRP A 22 6.74 19.03 10.23
CA TRP A 22 5.90 20.22 10.38
C TRP A 22 6.74 21.45 10.07
N LYS A 23 6.25 22.30 9.18
CA LYS A 23 6.90 23.57 8.83
C LYS A 23 6.16 24.72 9.49
N SER A 24 6.90 25.57 10.19
CA SER A 24 6.38 26.81 10.76
C SER A 24 7.21 27.98 10.26
N THR A 25 6.53 29.06 9.87
CA THR A 25 7.15 30.34 9.52
C THR A 25 7.16 31.25 10.74
N LEU A 26 8.22 32.04 10.90
CA LEU A 26 8.26 33.10 11.90
C LEU A 26 7.39 34.27 11.45
N SER A 27 6.54 34.76 12.33
CA SER A 27 5.72 35.97 12.15
C SER A 27 6.03 36.98 13.26
N SER A 28 5.56 38.22 13.10
CA SER A 28 5.58 39.19 14.19
C SER A 28 4.91 38.60 15.44
N PRO A 29 5.42 38.88 16.65
CA PRO A 29 4.86 38.33 17.88
C PRO A 29 3.38 38.67 18.04
N ASP A 30 2.57 37.64 18.28
CA ASP A 30 1.15 37.74 18.61
C ASP A 30 0.76 36.69 19.67
N ASP A 31 -0.51 36.66 20.10
CA ASP A 31 -1.05 35.66 21.04
C ASP A 31 -1.37 34.31 20.32
N SER A 32 -0.81 34.04 19.13
CA SER A 32 -1.07 32.81 18.40
C SER A 32 -0.20 31.64 18.89
N CYS A 33 -0.72 30.42 18.74
CA CYS A 33 0.00 29.20 19.09
C CYS A 33 -0.04 28.22 17.92
N ALA A 34 1.12 27.72 17.50
CA ALA A 34 1.20 26.68 16.49
C ALA A 34 0.87 25.31 17.12
N VAL A 35 -0.10 24.61 16.53
CA VAL A 35 -0.55 23.29 16.99
C VAL A 35 -0.07 22.23 16.00
N CYS A 36 0.68 21.24 16.49
CA CYS A 36 1.09 20.06 15.71
C CYS A 36 0.35 18.84 16.24
N HIS A 37 -0.52 18.23 15.44
CA HIS A 37 -1.08 16.94 15.80
C HIS A 37 -0.02 15.85 15.63
N MET A 38 0.25 15.09 16.70
CA MET A 38 1.19 13.99 16.67
C MET A 38 0.70 12.89 15.74
N ILE A 39 1.49 12.56 14.72
CA ILE A 39 1.24 11.36 13.91
C ILE A 39 1.84 10.15 14.65
N PRO A 40 1.08 9.04 14.81
CA PRO A 40 1.56 7.87 15.54
C PRO A 40 2.86 7.26 14.99
N ASP A 41 3.67 6.69 15.88
CA ASP A 41 4.88 5.92 15.55
C ASP A 41 4.64 4.40 15.51
N ARG A 42 3.40 3.99 15.82
CA ARG A 42 2.91 2.61 15.70
C ARG A 42 2.50 2.35 14.26
N ILE A 43 3.15 1.40 13.62
CA ILE A 43 3.00 1.10 12.20
C ILE A 43 2.38 -0.29 12.06
N ILE A 44 1.32 -0.37 11.27
CA ILE A 44 0.78 -1.63 10.76
C ILE A 44 0.81 -1.51 9.23
N PRO A 45 1.87 -1.99 8.56
CA PRO A 45 1.96 -1.92 7.11
C PRO A 45 0.79 -2.66 6.46
N VAL A 46 0.21 -2.06 5.43
CA VAL A 46 -0.77 -2.72 4.58
C VAL A 46 -0.05 -3.18 3.32
N ILE A 47 0.03 -4.48 3.11
CA ILE A 47 0.71 -5.09 1.97
C ILE A 47 -0.35 -5.48 0.94
N PHE A 48 -0.38 -4.78 -0.19
CA PHE A 48 -1.23 -5.10 -1.31
C PHE A 48 -0.54 -6.13 -2.22
N VAL A 49 -1.24 -7.22 -2.55
CA VAL A 49 -0.78 -8.25 -3.49
C VAL A 49 -1.75 -8.27 -4.68
N PRO A 50 -1.27 -8.01 -5.91
CA PRO A 50 -2.12 -7.96 -7.09
C PRO A 50 -2.60 -9.36 -7.49
N GLY A 51 -3.44 -9.44 -8.52
CA GLY A 51 -3.87 -10.70 -9.13
C GLY A 51 -2.96 -11.18 -10.26
N VAL A 52 -3.43 -12.19 -10.99
CA VAL A 52 -2.77 -12.69 -12.22
C VAL A 52 -2.52 -11.55 -13.18
N MET A 53 -1.32 -11.52 -13.76
CA MET A 53 -0.88 -10.49 -14.70
C MET A 53 -0.85 -9.07 -14.12
N GLY A 54 -1.15 -8.89 -12.83
CA GLY A 54 -1.26 -7.59 -12.18
C GLY A 54 0.07 -6.98 -11.74
N SER A 55 1.18 -7.72 -11.80
CA SER A 55 2.53 -7.21 -11.56
C SER A 55 3.25 -6.90 -12.86
N ASN A 56 4.02 -5.81 -12.85
CA ASN A 56 4.94 -5.49 -13.93
C ASN A 56 6.11 -6.49 -13.90
N LEU A 57 6.50 -7.00 -15.06
CA LEU A 57 7.63 -7.93 -15.20
C LEU A 57 8.60 -7.42 -16.26
N LYS A 58 9.91 -7.61 -16.03
CA LYS A 58 10.97 -7.37 -17.02
C LYS A 58 11.76 -8.63 -17.26
N GLY A 59 12.18 -8.83 -18.50
CA GLY A 59 12.97 -9.97 -18.89
C GLY A 59 14.43 -9.84 -18.40
N THR A 60 15.06 -10.98 -18.19
CA THR A 60 16.47 -11.08 -17.78
C THR A 60 17.29 -11.82 -18.83
N GLY A 61 18.60 -11.56 -18.84
CA GLY A 61 19.53 -12.15 -19.81
C GLY A 61 19.09 -11.87 -21.25
N ASN A 62 18.93 -12.93 -22.04
CA ASN A 62 18.54 -12.83 -23.47
C ASN A 62 17.09 -12.32 -23.70
N ALA A 63 16.31 -12.11 -22.63
CA ALA A 63 14.97 -11.52 -22.71
C ALA A 63 14.94 -10.05 -22.24
N GLY A 64 16.09 -9.40 -22.05
CA GLY A 64 16.19 -8.03 -21.48
C GLY A 64 15.31 -6.97 -22.15
N ASP A 65 15.05 -7.10 -23.45
CA ASP A 65 14.19 -6.16 -24.20
C ASP A 65 12.68 -6.43 -24.03
N ILE A 66 12.32 -7.46 -23.28
CA ILE A 66 10.93 -7.82 -23.03
C ILE A 66 10.48 -7.22 -21.70
N SER A 67 9.42 -6.42 -21.73
CA SER A 67 8.75 -5.94 -20.53
C SER A 67 7.24 -6.14 -20.65
N TRP A 68 6.65 -6.61 -19.56
CA TRP A 68 5.21 -6.60 -19.29
C TRP A 68 4.94 -5.42 -18.35
N ARG A 69 4.43 -4.31 -18.88
CA ARG A 69 4.09 -3.12 -18.08
C ARG A 69 2.65 -2.72 -18.29
N LEU A 70 1.91 -2.60 -17.18
CA LEU A 70 0.50 -2.24 -17.12
C LEU A 70 0.31 -0.83 -16.56
N ASP A 71 1.13 0.12 -17.01
CA ASP A 71 1.01 1.52 -16.61
C ASP A 71 -0.14 2.22 -17.35
N SER A 72 -0.37 1.88 -18.61
CA SER A 72 -1.41 2.48 -19.46
C SER A 72 -1.72 1.64 -20.70
N VAL A 73 -2.78 1.99 -21.44
CA VAL A 73 -3.15 1.28 -22.68
C VAL A 73 -1.99 1.31 -23.68
N ARG A 74 -1.21 2.39 -23.67
CA ARG A 74 0.00 2.56 -24.49
C ARG A 74 1.09 1.57 -24.10
N SER A 75 1.36 1.38 -22.81
CA SER A 75 2.38 0.41 -22.35
C SER A 75 1.98 -1.04 -22.65
N MET A 76 0.67 -1.32 -22.69
CA MET A 76 0.13 -2.63 -23.05
C MET A 76 0.10 -2.88 -24.58
N SER A 77 0.16 -1.84 -25.41
CA SER A 77 0.01 -1.96 -26.87
C SER A 77 0.94 -2.97 -27.56
N PRO A 78 2.22 -3.15 -27.16
CA PRO A 78 3.08 -4.17 -27.76
C PRO A 78 2.59 -5.59 -27.49
N TRP A 79 1.81 -5.80 -26.43
CA TRP A 79 1.24 -7.11 -26.09
C TRP A 79 -0.08 -7.38 -26.78
N LEU A 80 -0.87 -6.34 -27.10
CA LEU A 80 -2.10 -6.47 -27.88
C LEU A 80 -1.84 -7.02 -29.28
N SER A 81 -0.72 -6.64 -29.91
CA SER A 81 -0.32 -7.11 -31.24
C SER A 81 0.50 -8.41 -31.23
N ARG A 82 1.05 -8.83 -30.08
CA ARG A 82 1.81 -10.07 -29.95
C ARG A 82 0.88 -11.28 -29.92
N GLY A 83 0.98 -12.15 -30.93
CA GLY A 83 0.27 -13.42 -30.99
C GLY A 83 0.69 -14.43 -29.91
N ALA A 84 -0.13 -15.46 -29.70
CA ALA A 84 0.04 -16.47 -28.66
C ALA A 84 1.43 -17.14 -28.64
N ALA A 85 2.02 -17.39 -29.81
CA ALA A 85 3.34 -17.99 -29.94
C ALA A 85 4.47 -17.12 -29.37
N LEU A 86 4.42 -15.79 -29.60
CA LEU A 86 5.40 -14.85 -29.04
C LEU A 86 5.21 -14.69 -27.54
N ARG A 87 3.96 -14.65 -27.07
CA ARG A 87 3.66 -14.62 -25.62
C ARG A 87 4.26 -15.83 -24.91
N LYS A 88 4.03 -17.03 -25.43
CA LYS A 88 4.59 -18.28 -24.88
C LYS A 88 6.13 -18.32 -24.91
N LYS A 89 6.75 -17.74 -25.93
CA LYS A 89 8.22 -17.73 -26.08
C LYS A 89 8.92 -16.85 -25.03
N TYR A 90 8.32 -15.71 -24.70
CA TYR A 90 8.97 -14.69 -23.87
C TYR A 90 8.48 -14.67 -22.42
N LEU A 91 7.21 -14.99 -22.16
CA LEU A 91 6.63 -15.05 -20.82
C LEU A 91 6.90 -16.42 -20.20
N ALA A 92 8.15 -16.64 -19.78
CA ALA A 92 8.58 -17.84 -19.07
C ALA A 92 9.10 -17.45 -17.67
N PRO A 93 8.71 -18.16 -16.60
CA PRO A 93 9.01 -17.77 -15.22
C PRO A 93 10.51 -17.55 -14.97
N GLN A 94 11.36 -18.42 -15.48
CA GLN A 94 12.82 -18.37 -15.34
C GLN A 94 13.51 -17.22 -16.11
N LYS A 95 12.77 -16.48 -16.93
CA LYS A 95 13.29 -15.37 -17.75
C LYS A 95 12.71 -14.01 -17.36
N MET A 96 11.79 -13.98 -16.41
CA MET A 96 11.06 -12.76 -16.04
C MET A 96 11.23 -12.53 -14.55
N VAL A 97 11.46 -11.27 -14.17
CA VAL A 97 11.51 -10.82 -12.78
C VAL A 97 10.56 -9.64 -12.61
N VAL A 98 10.18 -9.35 -11.37
CA VAL A 98 9.36 -8.17 -11.05
C VAL A 98 10.07 -6.91 -11.51
N ASP A 99 9.34 -6.05 -12.20
CA ASP A 99 9.83 -4.74 -12.62
C ASP A 99 9.32 -3.66 -11.67
N ASP A 100 10.24 -3.07 -10.91
CA ASP A 100 9.99 -2.05 -9.90
C ASP A 100 10.00 -0.61 -10.45
N ASP A 101 10.27 -0.43 -11.73
CA ASP A 101 10.34 0.87 -12.41
C ASP A 101 9.04 1.26 -13.12
N GLY A 102 7.92 0.60 -12.80
CA GLY A 102 6.59 0.97 -13.30
C GLY A 102 6.11 2.33 -12.78
N ALA A 103 4.98 2.78 -13.32
CA ALA A 103 4.38 4.05 -12.94
C ALA A 103 3.93 4.06 -11.48
N ARG A 104 4.15 5.19 -10.80
CA ARG A 104 3.71 5.44 -9.42
C ARG A 104 2.80 6.66 -9.47
N PRO A 105 1.47 6.48 -9.33
CA PRO A 105 0.53 7.58 -9.44
C PRO A 105 0.76 8.67 -8.39
N ASP A 106 0.55 9.91 -8.80
CA ASP A 106 0.47 11.06 -7.89
C ASP A 106 -0.81 11.02 -7.04
N GLY A 107 -0.93 11.94 -6.09
CA GLY A 107 -2.15 12.12 -5.28
C GLY A 107 -2.06 11.59 -3.85
N THR A 108 -0.87 11.18 -3.40
CA THR A 108 -0.58 10.95 -1.98
C THR A 108 0.30 12.07 -1.43
N ALA A 109 0.38 12.17 -0.10
CA ALA A 109 1.31 13.08 0.57
C ALA A 109 2.77 12.59 0.58
N GLN A 110 3.05 11.42 -0.01
CA GLN A 110 4.37 10.79 -0.02
C GLN A 110 5.20 11.23 -1.22
N HIS A 111 6.52 11.21 -1.06
CA HIS A 111 7.47 11.41 -2.14
C HIS A 111 7.63 10.15 -3.01
N ASP A 112 8.02 10.35 -4.27
CA ASP A 112 8.26 9.26 -5.23
C ASP A 112 9.26 8.22 -4.72
N GLU A 113 10.31 8.64 -4.02
CA GLU A 113 11.29 7.73 -3.43
C GLU A 113 10.67 6.78 -2.40
N GLU A 114 9.70 7.26 -1.61
CA GLU A 114 9.00 6.45 -0.63
C GLU A 114 7.98 5.52 -1.31
N LEU A 115 7.29 5.98 -2.35
CA LEU A 115 6.38 5.14 -3.15
C LEU A 115 7.15 4.01 -3.87
N LYS A 116 8.32 4.32 -4.43
CA LYS A 116 9.21 3.33 -5.03
C LYS A 116 9.68 2.31 -4.00
N ARG A 117 10.12 2.77 -2.82
CA ARG A 117 10.51 1.88 -1.72
C ARG A 117 9.37 0.97 -1.27
N ARG A 118 8.14 1.47 -1.27
CA ARG A 118 6.92 0.71 -0.94
C ARG A 118 6.47 -0.23 -2.07
N GLY A 119 7.20 -0.31 -3.18
CA GLY A 119 6.93 -1.25 -4.27
C GLY A 119 5.79 -0.83 -5.19
N TRP A 120 5.35 0.43 -5.18
CA TRP A 120 4.20 0.86 -5.99
C TRP A 120 4.44 0.72 -7.50
N GLY A 121 5.71 0.78 -7.94
CA GLY A 121 6.08 0.53 -9.33
C GLY A 121 6.05 -0.94 -9.75
N GLU A 122 5.94 -1.88 -8.80
CA GLU A 122 5.91 -3.33 -9.06
C GLU A 122 4.55 -3.81 -9.62
N VAL A 123 3.49 -3.02 -9.45
CA VAL A 123 2.11 -3.38 -9.86
C VAL A 123 1.61 -2.52 -11.01
N GLY A 124 0.66 -3.06 -11.77
CA GLY A 124 0.07 -2.36 -12.90
C GLY A 124 -0.73 -1.13 -12.45
N ALA A 125 -0.19 0.08 -12.68
CA ALA A 125 -0.82 1.33 -12.29
C ALA A 125 -2.18 1.55 -12.96
N MET A 126 -2.39 1.05 -14.18
CA MET A 126 -3.69 1.08 -14.86
C MET A 126 -4.80 0.43 -14.04
N SER A 127 -4.51 -0.68 -13.36
CA SER A 127 -5.51 -1.48 -12.66
C SER A 127 -5.61 -1.12 -11.18
N TYR A 128 -4.47 -0.81 -10.54
CA TYR A 128 -4.39 -0.68 -9.09
C TYR A 128 -3.96 0.71 -8.63
N GLY A 129 -3.54 1.59 -9.52
CA GLY A 129 -2.97 2.89 -9.17
C GLY A 129 -3.93 3.75 -8.34
N ASP A 130 -5.12 4.02 -8.88
CA ASP A 130 -6.14 4.83 -8.20
C ASP A 130 -6.59 4.19 -6.88
N PHE A 131 -6.68 2.86 -6.84
CA PHE A 131 -7.02 2.12 -5.63
C PHE A 131 -5.95 2.27 -4.54
N LEU A 132 -4.66 2.17 -4.88
CA LEU A 132 -3.56 2.35 -3.92
C LEU A 132 -3.52 3.78 -3.38
N VAL A 133 -3.72 4.78 -4.24
CA VAL A 133 -3.82 6.20 -3.84
C VAL A 133 -4.97 6.39 -2.87
N TRP A 134 -6.16 5.88 -3.21
CA TRP A 134 -7.33 5.94 -2.33
C TRP A 134 -7.06 5.24 -0.99
N LEU A 135 -6.48 4.05 -1.00
CA LEU A 135 -6.23 3.25 0.21
C LEU A 135 -5.23 3.94 1.15
N GLU A 136 -4.12 4.47 0.63
CA GLU A 136 -3.13 5.22 1.42
C GLU A 136 -3.78 6.44 2.07
N ASN A 137 -4.56 7.21 1.31
CA ASN A 137 -5.19 8.43 1.79
C ASN A 137 -6.31 8.13 2.80
N ALA A 138 -7.14 7.11 2.56
CA ALA A 138 -8.23 6.73 3.45
C ALA A 138 -7.73 6.21 4.80
N LEU A 139 -6.63 5.45 4.82
CA LEU A 139 -6.09 4.89 6.06
C LEU A 139 -5.19 5.84 6.85
N ASN A 140 -4.71 6.92 6.23
CA ASN A 140 -3.80 7.91 6.83
C ASN A 140 -4.39 9.34 6.87
N ASP A 141 -5.73 9.46 6.95
CA ASP A 141 -6.52 10.71 7.01
C ASP A 141 -6.44 11.46 8.37
N PHE A 142 -5.25 11.56 8.98
CA PHE A 142 -5.06 12.17 10.31
C PHE A 142 -5.49 13.64 10.43
N VAL A 143 -5.66 14.34 9.31
CA VAL A 143 -6.09 15.75 9.26
C VAL A 143 -7.62 15.87 9.20
N ASN A 144 -8.32 14.82 8.74
CA ASN A 144 -9.77 14.83 8.56
C ASN A 144 -10.45 13.74 9.41
N THR A 145 -10.18 13.75 10.72
CA THR A 145 -10.66 12.71 11.64
C THR A 145 -12.17 12.73 11.92
N LYS A 146 -12.87 13.77 11.43
CA LYS A 146 -14.33 13.96 11.52
C LYS A 146 -14.87 14.21 10.11
N GLY A 147 -15.50 13.21 9.52
CA GLY A 147 -15.96 13.23 8.12
C GLY A 147 -15.00 12.59 7.11
N GLY A 148 -13.84 12.10 7.54
CA GLY A 148 -12.95 11.27 6.71
C GLY A 148 -13.51 9.86 6.46
N PRO A 149 -12.95 9.10 5.50
CA PRO A 149 -13.45 7.77 5.14
C PRO A 149 -13.60 6.82 6.34
N ARG A 150 -12.68 6.85 7.31
CA ARG A 150 -12.76 6.00 8.51
C ARG A 150 -13.90 6.38 9.44
N ASP A 151 -14.17 7.68 9.60
CA ASP A 151 -15.27 8.19 10.43
C ASP A 151 -16.63 7.86 9.79
N LEU A 152 -16.72 7.95 8.46
CA LEU A 152 -17.93 7.61 7.71
C LEU A 152 -18.33 6.14 7.77
N LEU A 153 -17.46 5.24 8.26
CA LEU A 153 -17.75 3.82 8.43
C LEU A 153 -18.37 3.49 9.81
N ILE A 154 -18.38 4.44 10.74
CA ILE A 154 -18.98 4.23 12.07
C ILE A 154 -20.46 3.88 11.91
N ASN A 155 -20.88 2.80 12.57
CA ASN A 155 -22.26 2.29 12.55
C ASN A 155 -22.78 1.89 11.15
N LYS A 156 -21.91 1.75 10.14
CA LYS A 156 -22.31 1.22 8.84
C LYS A 156 -22.19 -0.31 8.81
N VAL A 157 -23.26 -0.96 8.36
CA VAL A 157 -23.28 -2.38 8.04
C VAL A 157 -22.97 -2.53 6.55
N LEU A 158 -21.87 -3.21 6.22
CA LEU A 158 -21.36 -3.33 4.85
C LEU A 158 -21.97 -4.50 4.07
N GLY A 159 -22.88 -5.26 4.70
CA GLY A 159 -23.61 -6.34 4.04
C GLY A 159 -22.73 -7.51 3.59
N SER A 160 -21.70 -7.88 4.37
CA SER A 160 -20.90 -9.06 4.05
C SER A 160 -21.66 -10.35 4.30
N MET A 161 -21.19 -11.45 3.69
CA MET A 161 -21.79 -12.77 3.81
C MET A 161 -21.66 -13.39 5.22
N LYS A 162 -20.80 -12.82 6.09
CA LYS A 162 -20.76 -13.13 7.52
C LYS A 162 -21.37 -11.97 8.28
N SER A 163 -21.99 -12.21 9.43
CA SER A 163 -22.57 -11.14 10.24
C SER A 163 -21.49 -10.12 10.62
N ASP A 164 -21.47 -9.00 9.91
CA ASP A 164 -20.58 -7.89 10.22
C ASP A 164 -21.28 -7.01 11.26
N ASP A 165 -20.77 -7.02 12.49
CA ASP A 165 -21.10 -5.99 13.45
C ASP A 165 -20.57 -4.66 12.92
N ALA A 166 -21.40 -3.61 13.01
CA ALA A 166 -21.01 -2.30 12.56
C ALA A 166 -19.82 -1.76 13.38
N LEU A 167 -18.91 -1.03 12.73
CA LEU A 167 -17.74 -0.49 13.42
C LEU A 167 -18.15 0.52 14.49
N LEU A 168 -17.67 0.29 15.72
CA LEU A 168 -17.89 1.17 16.84
C LEU A 168 -16.95 2.38 16.77
N LYS A 169 -17.40 3.52 17.30
CA LYS A 169 -16.60 4.74 17.39
C LYS A 169 -15.25 4.53 18.07
N GLU A 170 -15.19 3.69 19.11
CA GLU A 170 -13.95 3.37 19.82
C GLU A 170 -12.96 2.57 18.97
N GLN A 171 -13.44 1.67 18.12
CA GLN A 171 -12.62 0.91 17.19
C GLN A 171 -12.03 1.83 16.11
N VAL A 172 -12.83 2.75 15.58
CA VAL A 172 -12.37 3.76 14.63
C VAL A 172 -11.36 4.70 15.30
N ALA A 173 -11.61 5.16 16.53
CA ALA A 173 -10.68 5.97 17.30
C ALA A 173 -9.35 5.25 17.57
N LEU A 174 -9.38 3.93 17.83
CA LEU A 174 -8.18 3.12 17.98
C LEU A 174 -7.34 3.10 16.69
N SER A 175 -7.99 3.05 15.51
CA SER A 175 -7.27 3.06 14.24
C SER A 175 -6.41 4.32 14.04
N TYR A 176 -6.84 5.47 14.55
CA TYR A 176 -6.05 6.72 14.49
C TYR A 176 -4.80 6.70 15.40
N ARG A 177 -4.62 5.68 16.24
CA ARG A 177 -3.40 5.46 17.02
C ARG A 177 -2.33 4.68 16.26
N TYR A 178 -2.59 4.32 15.00
CA TYR A 178 -1.68 3.60 14.12
C TYR A 178 -1.55 4.34 12.78
N ARG A 179 -0.41 4.17 12.12
CA ARG A 179 -0.22 4.49 10.70
C ARG A 179 -0.26 3.22 9.88
N PHE A 180 -0.81 3.34 8.69
CA PHE A 180 -1.03 2.23 7.77
C PHE A 180 -0.34 2.53 6.43
N PRO A 181 1.01 2.53 6.39
CA PRO A 181 1.70 2.75 5.13
C PRO A 181 1.34 1.61 4.17
N VAL A 182 0.83 1.97 2.98
CA VAL A 182 0.44 1.02 1.95
C VAL A 182 1.66 0.65 1.11
N HIS A 183 2.00 -0.63 1.10
CA HIS A 183 3.01 -1.24 0.23
C HIS A 183 2.30 -2.03 -0.85
N ALA A 184 2.95 -2.17 -1.99
CA ALA A 184 2.57 -3.10 -3.04
C ALA A 184 3.69 -4.13 -3.20
N CYS A 185 3.30 -5.40 -3.29
CA CYS A 185 4.23 -6.50 -3.51
C CYS A 185 3.87 -7.16 -4.84
N GLY A 186 4.59 -6.77 -5.89
CA GLY A 186 4.52 -7.50 -7.15
C GLY A 186 5.15 -8.89 -6.98
N TYR A 187 4.68 -9.84 -7.78
CA TYR A 187 5.24 -11.19 -7.82
C TYR A 187 5.32 -11.67 -9.26
N ASN A 188 6.17 -12.65 -9.50
CA ASN A 188 6.24 -13.29 -10.80
C ASN A 188 5.02 -14.22 -10.98
N TRP A 189 3.94 -13.69 -11.54
CA TRP A 189 2.70 -14.43 -11.76
C TRP A 189 2.80 -15.55 -12.80
N LEU A 190 3.97 -15.73 -13.44
CA LEU A 190 4.29 -16.89 -14.28
C LEU A 190 4.87 -18.07 -13.48
N ASP A 191 5.33 -17.82 -12.25
CA ASP A 191 5.96 -18.80 -11.38
C ASP A 191 4.91 -19.56 -10.55
N SER A 192 5.36 -20.58 -9.82
CA SER A 192 4.53 -21.31 -8.88
C SER A 192 4.01 -20.40 -7.75
N ASN A 193 2.80 -20.70 -7.27
CA ASN A 193 2.25 -20.01 -6.11
C ASN A 193 3.10 -20.21 -4.86
N ASP A 194 3.77 -21.37 -4.71
CA ASP A 194 4.67 -21.66 -3.59
C ASP A 194 5.89 -20.72 -3.58
N ALA A 195 6.54 -20.55 -4.74
CA ALA A 195 7.65 -19.60 -4.86
C ALA A 195 7.19 -18.16 -4.60
N SER A 196 6.01 -17.79 -5.10
CA SER A 196 5.41 -16.47 -4.87
C SER A 196 5.10 -16.21 -3.39
N ALA A 197 4.61 -17.25 -2.68
CA ALA A 197 4.32 -17.20 -1.25
C ALA A 197 5.59 -16.98 -0.40
N GLU A 198 6.67 -17.71 -0.72
CA GLU A 198 7.95 -17.55 -0.03
C GLU A 198 8.56 -16.16 -0.28
N GLN A 199 8.48 -15.64 -1.50
CA GLN A 199 8.89 -14.26 -1.82
C GLN A 199 8.06 -13.23 -1.03
N LEU A 200 6.75 -13.40 -0.94
CA LEU A 200 5.87 -12.53 -0.16
C LEU A 200 6.24 -12.55 1.33
N LYS A 201 6.50 -13.73 1.89
CA LYS A 201 6.96 -13.88 3.28
C LYS A 201 8.27 -13.14 3.53
N GLN A 202 9.24 -13.28 2.63
CA GLN A 202 10.51 -12.55 2.70
C GLN A 202 10.31 -11.04 2.64
N ARG A 203 9.41 -10.58 1.75
CA ARG A 203 9.07 -9.15 1.63
C ARG A 203 8.43 -8.60 2.91
N ILE A 204 7.47 -9.32 3.48
CA ILE A 204 6.81 -8.95 4.76
C ILE A 204 7.86 -8.83 5.87
N ASN A 205 8.74 -9.82 5.99
CA ASN A 205 9.81 -9.79 6.99
C ASN A 205 10.77 -8.61 6.80
N ALA A 206 11.13 -8.30 5.55
CA ALA A 206 11.97 -7.15 5.23
C ALA A 206 11.30 -5.82 5.60
N VAL A 207 9.99 -5.67 5.32
CA VAL A 207 9.21 -4.48 5.70
C VAL A 207 9.17 -4.30 7.21
N ILE A 208 8.84 -5.35 7.96
CA ILE A 208 8.80 -5.31 9.43
C ILE A 208 10.19 -4.96 9.98
N THR A 209 11.24 -5.63 9.48
CA THR A 209 12.62 -5.43 9.93
C THR A 209 13.05 -3.99 9.73
N ARG A 210 12.75 -3.41 8.58
CA ARG A 210 13.10 -2.02 8.29
C ARG A 210 12.42 -1.04 9.23
N TYR A 211 11.10 -1.17 9.47
CA TYR A 211 10.42 -0.28 10.42
C TYR A 211 10.97 -0.41 11.84
N LYS A 212 11.35 -1.63 12.26
CA LYS A 212 12.05 -1.83 13.55
C LYS A 212 13.41 -1.13 13.59
N GLN A 213 14.20 -1.20 12.51
CA GLN A 213 15.48 -0.48 12.40
C GLN A 213 15.32 1.04 12.45
N GLU A 214 14.20 1.56 11.93
CA GLU A 214 13.81 2.97 12.03
C GLU A 214 13.22 3.35 13.39
N LYS A 215 13.32 2.46 14.39
CA LYS A 215 12.81 2.63 15.76
C LYS A 215 11.29 2.85 15.81
N LYS A 216 10.55 2.35 14.82
CA LYS A 216 9.07 2.35 14.82
C LYS A 216 8.54 1.08 15.46
N ARG A 217 7.33 1.15 16.03
CA ARG A 217 6.65 -0.02 16.60
C ARG A 217 5.89 -0.75 15.50
N CYS A 218 6.47 -1.81 14.95
CA CYS A 218 5.89 -2.63 13.89
C CYS A 218 5.95 -4.11 14.27
N GLU A 219 4.79 -4.70 14.56
CA GLU A 219 4.66 -6.10 15.01
C GLU A 219 3.85 -6.96 14.04
N LYS A 220 2.92 -6.34 13.32
CA LYS A 220 1.97 -7.01 12.42
C LYS A 220 1.83 -6.24 11.12
N VAL A 221 1.39 -6.95 10.09
CA VAL A 221 0.99 -6.42 8.80
C VAL A 221 -0.47 -6.77 8.51
N ILE A 222 -1.13 -5.94 7.71
CA ILE A 222 -2.41 -6.28 7.08
C ILE A 222 -2.10 -6.68 5.65
N LEU A 223 -2.59 -7.83 5.20
CA LEU A 223 -2.47 -8.27 3.82
C LEU A 223 -3.78 -8.01 3.08
N VAL A 224 -3.72 -7.31 1.96
CA VAL A 224 -4.85 -7.07 1.06
C VAL A 224 -4.52 -7.73 -0.26
N THR A 225 -5.33 -8.67 -0.70
CA THR A 225 -5.05 -9.41 -1.94
C THR A 225 -6.19 -9.28 -2.95
N HIS A 226 -5.84 -9.30 -4.23
CA HIS A 226 -6.80 -9.32 -5.34
C HIS A 226 -6.69 -10.63 -6.13
N SER A 227 -7.81 -11.30 -6.39
CA SER A 227 -7.89 -12.51 -7.22
C SER A 227 -6.85 -13.59 -6.82
N MET A 228 -6.03 -14.12 -7.75
CA MET A 228 -5.01 -15.14 -7.45
C MET A 228 -3.94 -14.70 -6.44
N GLY A 229 -3.80 -13.41 -6.14
CA GLY A 229 -2.97 -12.96 -5.02
C GLY A 229 -3.37 -13.61 -3.70
N GLY A 230 -4.65 -13.98 -3.54
CA GLY A 230 -5.13 -14.76 -2.41
C GLY A 230 -4.51 -16.15 -2.32
N PHE A 231 -4.31 -16.86 -3.44
CA PHE A 231 -3.71 -18.19 -3.45
C PHE A 231 -2.21 -18.17 -3.12
N ALA A 232 -1.49 -17.12 -3.51
CA ALA A 232 -0.11 -16.90 -3.08
C ALA A 232 0.00 -16.74 -1.55
N HIS A 233 -1.04 -16.27 -0.88
CA HIS A 233 -1.10 -16.26 0.58
C HIS A 233 -1.47 -17.65 1.16
N TYR A 234 -2.49 -18.31 0.61
CA TYR A 234 -2.99 -19.58 1.12
C TYR A 234 -1.98 -20.73 1.07
N ALA A 235 -1.06 -20.73 0.11
CA ALA A 235 -0.05 -21.79 -0.02
C ALA A 235 0.83 -21.96 1.24
N HIS A 236 0.97 -20.92 2.06
CA HIS A 236 1.87 -20.93 3.22
C HIS A 236 1.23 -20.47 4.54
N ALA A 237 -0.09 -20.25 4.61
CA ALA A 237 -0.75 -19.78 5.83
C ALA A 237 -0.80 -20.88 6.91
N PRO A 238 -0.04 -20.82 8.02
CA PRO A 238 -0.16 -21.74 9.14
C PRO A 238 -1.18 -21.20 10.16
N ALA A 239 -1.78 -22.09 10.93
CA ALA A 239 -2.75 -21.74 11.96
C ALA A 239 -2.13 -20.86 13.09
N HIS A 240 -2.83 -19.77 13.42
CA HIS A 240 -2.89 -19.07 14.72
C HIS A 240 -1.67 -18.37 15.35
N SER A 241 -0.52 -18.20 14.67
CA SER A 241 0.62 -17.44 15.25
C SER A 241 1.35 -16.47 14.31
N ASP A 242 0.78 -16.16 13.14
CA ASP A 242 1.45 -15.32 12.14
C ASP A 242 1.25 -13.80 12.36
N PRO A 243 2.22 -12.96 11.94
CA PRO A 243 2.12 -11.49 12.03
C PRO A 243 1.14 -10.90 11.01
N ILE A 244 0.30 -11.70 10.36
CA ILE A 244 -0.53 -11.31 9.21
C ILE A 244 -2.00 -11.26 9.61
N ILE A 245 -2.65 -10.12 9.33
CA ILE A 245 -4.11 -9.96 9.34
C ILE A 245 -4.56 -9.89 7.88
N SER A 246 -5.23 -10.92 7.38
CA SER A 246 -5.55 -11.02 5.94
C SER A 246 -6.97 -10.57 5.60
N LEU A 247 -7.10 -9.77 4.54
CA LEU A 247 -8.34 -9.39 3.87
C LEU A 247 -8.27 -9.86 2.42
N LEU A 248 -9.27 -10.63 2.00
CA LEU A 248 -9.43 -11.12 0.63
C LEU A 248 -10.47 -10.26 -0.07
N GLN A 249 -10.11 -9.66 -1.20
CA GLN A 249 -11.07 -9.07 -2.11
C GLN A 249 -11.34 -10.06 -3.24
N GLU A 250 -12.36 -10.89 -3.06
CA GLU A 250 -12.96 -11.68 -4.13
C GLU A 250 -13.96 -10.78 -4.87
N ASN A 251 -13.66 -10.43 -6.11
CA ASN A 251 -14.68 -9.81 -6.97
C ASN A 251 -15.62 -10.91 -7.45
N TYR A 252 -16.92 -10.76 -7.14
CA TYR A 252 -18.01 -11.37 -7.89
C TYR A 252 -18.22 -10.64 -9.21
#